data_AF-A0A843DQF5-F1
#
_entry.id   AF-A0A843DQF5-F1
#
_cell.length_a   1.000
_cell.length_b   1.000
_cell.length_c   1.000
_cell.angle_alpha   90.00
_cell.angle_beta   90.00
_cell.angle_gamma   90.00
#
_symmetry.space_group_name_H-M   'P 1'
#
loop_
_entity.id
_entity.type
_entity.pdbx_description
1 polymer ?
#
loop_
_entity_poly.entity_id
_entity_poly.type
_entity_poly.pdbx_seq_one_letter_code
_entity_poly.pdbx_strand_id
1 'polypeptide(L)'
;MEQTADINGLVGKRISYHDGFTGSLTEFTITTIKYDQERNGYEVRGTRPQDFLFFSTNRMLFLAARKELTYCCKIDSCAYEETFKIQG
;
A
#
# COMPACT_ATOMS: atom_id res chain seq x y z
N MET A 1 16.84 -12.19 -10.63
CA MET A 1 17.04 -10.74 -10.66
C MET A 1 16.21 -10.15 -9.53
N GLU A 2 16.84 -9.65 -8.47
CA GLU A 2 16.14 -8.91 -7.41
C GLU A 2 15.68 -7.58 -7.99
N GLN A 3 14.38 -7.38 -8.08
CA GLN A 3 13.79 -6.16 -8.60
C GLN A 3 13.85 -5.12 -7.48
N THR A 4 14.87 -4.26 -7.50
CA THR A 4 15.00 -3.14 -6.55
C THR A 4 14.09 -1.99 -7.01
N ALA A 5 12.83 -2.01 -6.58
CA ALA A 5 11.94 -0.87 -6.80
C ALA A 5 12.31 0.29 -5.87
N ASP A 6 12.33 1.53 -6.38
CA ASP A 6 12.56 2.72 -5.55
C ASP A 6 11.33 3.03 -4.70
N ILE A 7 11.30 2.45 -3.51
CA ILE A 7 10.24 2.63 -2.51
C ILE A 7 10.30 4.04 -1.90
N ASN A 8 11.48 4.59 -1.66
CA ASN A 8 11.64 5.90 -1.03
C ASN A 8 11.17 7.03 -1.95
N GLY A 9 11.30 6.87 -3.27
CA GLY A 9 10.76 7.78 -4.28
C GLY A 9 9.23 7.88 -4.32
N LEU A 10 8.50 7.16 -3.45
CA LEU A 10 7.05 7.31 -3.28
C LEU A 10 6.67 8.37 -2.24
N VAL A 11 7.59 8.80 -1.38
CA VAL A 11 7.32 9.88 -0.43
C VAL A 11 6.96 11.16 -1.20
N GLY A 12 5.89 11.83 -0.77
CA GLY A 12 5.28 12.98 -1.44
C GLY A 12 4.22 12.64 -2.48
N LYS A 13 4.10 11.37 -2.90
CA LYS A 13 3.04 10.92 -3.83
C LYS A 13 1.74 10.64 -3.08
N ARG A 14 0.61 10.69 -3.79
CA ARG A 14 -0.71 10.33 -3.26
C ARG A 14 -0.95 8.84 -3.45
N ILE A 15 -1.35 8.15 -2.38
CA ILE A 15 -1.87 6.78 -2.45
C ILE A 15 -3.37 6.80 -2.23
N SER A 16 -4.08 6.02 -3.04
CA SER A 16 -5.51 5.72 -2.88
C SER A 16 -5.68 4.22 -2.63
N TYR A 17 -6.57 3.89 -1.70
CA TYR A 17 -6.93 2.54 -1.30
C TYR A 17 -8.44 2.40 -1.44
N HIS A 18 -8.85 1.43 -2.26
CA HIS A 18 -10.24 1.00 -2.39
C HIS A 18 -10.41 -0.35 -1.71
N ASP A 19 -11.25 -0.37 -0.68
CA ASP A 19 -11.70 -1.58 -0.01
C ASP A 19 -12.93 -2.13 -0.75
N GLY A 20 -12.76 -3.22 -1.49
CA GLY A 20 -13.87 -3.86 -2.20
C GLY A 20 -14.89 -4.57 -1.29
N PHE A 21 -14.63 -4.69 0.01
CA PHE A 21 -15.61 -5.23 0.96
C PHE A 21 -16.65 -4.16 1.35
N THR A 22 -16.20 -3.00 1.81
CA THR A 22 -17.08 -1.89 2.22
C THR A 22 -17.40 -0.89 1.11
N GLY A 23 -16.64 -0.91 0.01
CA GLY A 23 -16.66 0.11 -1.05
C GLY A 23 -15.98 1.41 -0.65
N SER A 24 -15.30 1.46 0.51
CA SER A 24 -14.65 2.67 0.99
C SER A 24 -13.46 3.04 0.12
N LEU A 25 -13.34 4.33 -0.21
CA LEU A 25 -12.17 4.91 -0.87
C LEU A 25 -11.47 5.87 0.10
N THR A 26 -10.25 5.52 0.47
CA THR A 26 -9.39 6.34 1.35
C THR A 26 -8.15 6.76 0.59
N GLU A 27 -7.69 7.99 0.83
CA GLU A 27 -6.48 8.51 0.21
C GLU A 27 -5.71 9.44 1.13
N PHE A 28 -4.39 9.46 0.93
CA PHE A 28 -3.50 10.37 1.62
C PHE A 28 -2.18 10.55 0.86
N THR A 29 -1.48 11.64 1.17
CA THR A 29 -0.11 11.87 0.71
C THR A 29 0.84 11.06 1.58
N ILE A 30 1.71 10.28 0.96
CA ILE A 30 2.73 9.49 1.65
C ILE A 30 3.75 10.46 2.25
N THR A 31 3.90 10.48 3.56
CA THR A 31 4.88 11.30 4.28
C THR A 31 6.08 10.47 4.73
N THR A 32 5.90 9.18 4.98
CA THR A 32 6.96 8.30 5.47
C THR A 32 6.72 6.87 5.02
N ILE A 33 7.80 6.18 4.66
CA ILE A 33 7.83 4.74 4.46
C ILE A 33 8.94 4.16 5.35
N LYS A 34 8.60 3.19 6.18
CA LYS A 34 9.54 2.56 7.11
C LYS A 34 9.45 1.04 6.98
N TYR A 35 10.59 0.37 6.93
CA TYR A 35 10.63 -1.08 7.03
C TYR A 35 10.44 -1.53 8.49
N ASP A 36 9.47 -2.40 8.72
CA ASP A 36 9.22 -3.10 9.96
C ASP A 36 9.86 -4.49 9.89
N GLN A 37 10.92 -4.67 10.69
CA GLN A 37 11.68 -5.92 10.74
C GLN A 37 10.89 -7.06 11.40
N GLU A 38 10.04 -6.77 12.38
CA GLU A 38 9.27 -7.78 13.10
C GLU A 38 8.17 -8.36 12.21
N ARG A 39 7.53 -7.50 11.42
CA ARG A 39 6.44 -7.88 10.51
C ARG A 39 6.90 -8.21 9.09
N ASN A 40 8.20 -8.07 8.79
CA ASN A 40 8.79 -8.32 7.48
C ASN A 40 8.04 -7.58 6.35
N GLY A 41 7.89 -6.26 6.51
CA GLY A 41 7.15 -5.43 5.55
C GLY A 41 7.36 -3.94 5.75
N TYR A 42 6.56 -3.13 5.06
CA TYR A 42 6.66 -1.68 5.04
C TYR A 42 5.42 -1.02 5.62
N GLU A 43 5.64 -0.14 6.58
CA GLU A 43 4.67 0.84 7.03
C GLU A 43 4.68 2.04 6.11
N VAL A 44 3.52 2.41 5.56
CA VAL A 44 3.31 3.59 4.73
C VAL A 44 2.38 4.53 5.50
N ARG A 45 2.85 5.74 5.78
CA ARG A 45 2.16 6.71 6.66
C ARG A 45 1.89 8.02 5.92
N GLY A 46 0.81 8.69 6.32
CA GLY A 46 0.48 10.06 5.96
C GLY A 46 0.60 11.03 7.14
N THR A 47 -0.06 12.19 7.03
CA THR A 47 0.01 13.24 8.06
C THR A 47 -0.91 12.92 9.25
N ARG A 48 -2.06 12.29 9.01
CA ARG A 48 -3.04 12.00 10.07
C ARG A 48 -2.74 10.65 10.73
N PRO A 49 -3.05 10.45 12.02
CA PRO A 49 -2.82 9.17 12.69
C PRO A 49 -3.47 7.95 12.00
N GLN A 50 -4.62 8.15 11.36
CA GLN A 50 -5.34 7.11 10.61
C GLN A 50 -4.80 6.87 9.19
N ASP A 51 -3.91 7.72 8.67
CA ASP A 51 -3.30 7.56 7.36
C ASP A 51 -2.18 6.52 7.46
N PHE A 52 -2.57 5.25 7.48
CA PHE A 52 -1.66 4.14 7.68
C PHE A 52 -2.03 2.95 6.80
N LEU A 53 -1.05 2.40 6.10
CA LEU A 53 -1.14 1.15 5.36
C LEU A 53 0.10 0.29 5.64
N PHE A 54 -0.07 -1.03 5.65
CA PHE A 54 1.02 -1.98 5.79
C PHE A 54 1.08 -2.91 4.58
N PHE A 55 2.25 -3.02 3.97
CA PHE A 55 2.49 -3.90 2.82
C PHE A 55 3.58 -4.90 3.14
N SER A 56 3.40 -6.18 2.79
CA SER A 56 4.54 -7.11 2.77
C SER A 56 5.59 -6.65 1.76
N THR A 57 6.85 -7.06 1.96
CA THR A 57 7.97 -6.69 1.08
C THR A 57 7.66 -6.85 -0.40
N ASN A 58 7.12 -8.02 -0.80
CA ASN A 58 6.79 -8.28 -2.20
C ASN A 58 5.68 -7.35 -2.73
N ARG A 59 4.62 -7.11 -1.93
CA ARG A 59 3.53 -6.23 -2.33
C ARG A 59 4.01 -4.79 -2.49
N MET A 60 4.86 -4.32 -1.59
CA MET A 60 5.44 -2.97 -1.67
C MET A 60 6.31 -2.81 -2.92
N LEU A 61 7.14 -3.80 -3.24
CA LEU A 61 7.96 -3.79 -4.46
C LEU A 61 7.09 -3.76 -5.72
N PHE A 62 6.02 -4.57 -5.78
CA PHE A 62 5.08 -4.54 -6.90
C PHE A 62 4.37 -3.19 -7.03
N LEU A 63 3.87 -2.64 -5.93
CA LEU A 63 3.19 -1.35 -5.91
C LEU A 63 4.15 -0.21 -6.33
N ALA A 64 5.38 -0.22 -5.84
CA ALA A 64 6.38 0.79 -6.17
C ALA A 64 6.75 0.76 -7.67
N ALA A 65 6.87 -0.44 -8.24
CA ALA A 65 7.21 -0.66 -9.64
C ALA A 65 6.05 -0.35 -10.60
N ARG A 66 4.82 -0.75 -10.26
CA ARG A 66 3.67 -0.66 -11.16
C ARG A 66 2.78 0.56 -10.92
N LYS A 67 2.95 1.24 -9.79
CA LYS A 67 2.05 2.30 -9.28
C LYS A 67 0.61 1.85 -9.04
N GLU A 68 0.33 0.56 -9.21
CA GLU A 68 -0.97 -0.05 -8.98
C GLU A 68 -0.78 -1.49 -8.50
N LEU A 69 -1.58 -1.88 -7.52
CA LEU A 69 -1.63 -3.22 -6.98
C LEU A 69 -3.09 -3.57 -6.66
N THR A 70 -3.60 -4.63 -7.29
CA THR A 70 -4.89 -5.24 -6.93
C THR A 70 -4.64 -6.67 -6.48
N TYR A 71 -5.25 -7.09 -5.37
CA TYR A 71 -5.23 -8.48 -4.93
C TYR A 71 -6.54 -8.89 -4.25
N CYS A 72 -6.81 -10.19 -4.26
CA CYS A 72 -7.96 -10.77 -3.60
C CYS A 72 -7.67 -11.03 -2.11
N CYS A 73 -8.61 -10.62 -1.27
CA CYS A 73 -8.67 -10.88 0.17
C CYS A 73 -9.87 -11.75 0.52
N LYS A 74 -9.89 -12.24 1.76
CA LYS A 74 -11.03 -12.94 2.33
C LYS A 74 -11.29 -12.48 3.76
N ILE A 75 -12.53 -12.12 4.05
CA ILE A 75 -13.08 -11.95 5.40
C ILE A 75 -14.21 -12.96 5.54
N ASP A 76 -14.19 -13.79 6.59
CA ASP A 76 -15.24 -14.79 6.87
C ASP A 76 -15.61 -15.67 5.66
N SER A 77 -14.61 -16.06 4.85
CA SER A 77 -14.75 -16.81 3.60
C SER A 77 -15.38 -16.05 2.41
N CYS A 78 -15.83 -14.81 2.59
CA CYS A 78 -16.23 -13.92 1.50
C CYS A 78 -14.99 -13.32 0.84
N ALA A 79 -14.82 -13.56 -0.46
CA ALA A 79 -13.74 -12.97 -1.24
C ALA A 79 -14.09 -11.55 -1.68
N TYR A 80 -13.13 -10.64 -1.60
CA TYR A 80 -13.23 -9.26 -2.10
C TYR A 80 -11.89 -8.81 -2.65
N GLU A 81 -11.87 -7.72 -3.42
CA GLU A 81 -10.65 -7.15 -3.98
C GLU A 81 -10.25 -5.90 -3.21
N GLU A 82 -8.94 -5.73 -3.00
CA GLU A 82 -8.37 -4.47 -2.56
C GLU A 82 -7.52 -3.89 -3.69
N THR A 83 -7.66 -2.59 -3.93
CA THR A 83 -6.89 -1.89 -4.97
C THR A 83 -6.15 -0.71 -4.37
N PHE A 84 -4.86 -0.63 -4.65
CA PHE A 84 -3.99 0.47 -4.26
C PHE A 84 -3.44 1.14 -5.51
N LYS A 85 -3.54 2.48 -5.58
CA LYS A 85 -2.97 3.26 -6.69
C LYS A 85 -2.15 4.42 -6.17
N ILE A 86 -0.95 4.60 -6.72
CA ILE A 86 -0.08 5.73 -6.42
C ILE A 86 -0.12 6.71 -7.60
N GLN A 87 -0.46 7.96 -7.31
CA GLN A 87 -0.48 9.07 -8.27
C GLN A 87 0.54 10.13 -7.84
N GLY A 88 1.31 10.66 -8.80
CA GLY A 88 2.35 11.66 -8.57
C GLY A 88 3.54 11.48 -9.48
#